data_AF-A0A969PZ00-F1
#
_entry.id   AF-A0A969PZ00-F1
#
_cell.length_a   1.000
_cell.length_b   1.000
_cell.length_c   1.000
_cell.angle_alpha   90.00
_cell.angle_beta   90.00
_cell.angle_gamma   90.00
#
_symmetry.space_group_name_H-M   'P 1'
#
loop_
_entity.id
_entity.type
_entity.pdbx_description
1 polymer ?
#
loop_
_entity_poly.entity_id
_entity_poly.type
_entity_poly.pdbx_seq_one_letter_code
_entity_poly.pdbx_strand_id
1 'polypeptide(L)'
;MLQTVMLSVVLIGQVLLLILFIRNEQPELPLKAKNAEADVAIEQKRLVELQLLAMHNACSRQREKLHVREIQVTNPKLPFPLSEVPLTAQQSHAAKECYRLYADYLLTYWKTDQGEWKTAFRGHPDAPDTEAGGVRSASIKLEAKMQDHLRIWYDEERNGFK
;
A
#
# COMPACT_ATOMS: atom_id res chain seq x y z
N MET A 1 3.47 -74.60 -13.81
CA MET A 1 2.55 -74.02 -12.80
C MET A 1 3.22 -72.94 -11.94
N LEU A 2 4.49 -73.09 -11.54
CA LEU A 2 5.20 -72.08 -10.71
C LEU A 2 5.51 -70.76 -11.46
N GLN A 3 5.87 -70.81 -12.74
CA GLN A 3 6.18 -69.63 -13.55
C GLN A 3 4.99 -68.68 -13.75
N THR A 4 3.78 -69.22 -13.93
CA THR A 4 2.56 -68.41 -14.09
C THR A 4 2.16 -67.69 -12.81
N VAL A 5 2.44 -68.26 -11.64
CA VAL A 5 2.19 -67.62 -10.34
C VAL A 5 3.18 -66.49 -10.08
N MET A 6 4.45 -66.64 -10.51
CA MET A 6 5.44 -65.58 -10.31
C MET A 6 5.14 -64.34 -11.18
N LEU A 7 4.72 -64.56 -12.43
CA LEU A 7 4.36 -63.48 -13.35
C LEU A 7 3.16 -62.66 -12.87
N SER A 8 2.13 -63.30 -12.30
CA SER A 8 0.95 -62.59 -11.78
C SER A 8 1.27 -61.75 -10.54
N VAL A 9 2.14 -62.23 -9.65
CA VAL A 9 2.57 -61.45 -8.46
C VAL A 9 3.37 -60.21 -8.87
N VAL A 10 4.26 -60.31 -9.85
CA VAL A 10 5.03 -59.15 -10.35
C VAL A 10 4.10 -58.13 -11.01
N LEU A 11 3.12 -58.58 -11.79
CA LEU A 11 2.15 -57.70 -12.45
C LEU A 11 1.26 -56.97 -11.45
N ILE A 12 0.77 -57.67 -10.42
CA ILE A 12 -0.02 -57.06 -9.33
C ILE A 12 0.83 -56.04 -8.57
N GLY A 13 2.10 -56.34 -8.31
CA GLY A 13 3.03 -55.40 -7.66
C GLY A 13 3.26 -54.14 -8.48
N GLN A 14 3.45 -54.26 -9.79
CA GLN A 14 3.63 -53.11 -10.68
C GLN A 14 2.36 -52.26 -10.81
N VAL A 15 1.18 -52.90 -10.86
CA VAL A 15 -0.11 -52.18 -10.87
C VAL A 15 -0.35 -51.46 -9.55
N LEU A 16 -0.03 -52.09 -8.41
CA LEU A 16 -0.12 -51.44 -7.09
C LEU A 16 0.85 -50.25 -6.97
N LEU A 17 2.08 -50.38 -7.47
CA LEU A 17 3.04 -49.27 -7.50
C LEU A 17 2.54 -48.12 -8.39
N LEU A 18 1.95 -48.42 -9.55
CA LEU A 18 1.33 -47.42 -10.43
C LEU A 18 0.14 -46.73 -9.75
N ILE A 19 -0.72 -47.50 -9.07
CA ILE A 19 -1.86 -46.94 -8.32
C ILE A 19 -1.37 -46.04 -7.18
N LEU A 20 -0.32 -46.45 -6.45
CA LEU A 20 0.29 -45.63 -5.40
C LEU A 20 0.95 -44.38 -5.97
N PHE A 21 1.62 -44.48 -7.12
CA PHE A 21 2.24 -43.34 -7.80
C PHE A 21 1.20 -42.31 -8.27
N ILE A 22 0.11 -42.78 -8.89
CA ILE A 22 -1.02 -41.93 -9.32
C ILE A 22 -1.74 -41.33 -8.10
N ARG A 23 -1.85 -42.05 -6.98
CA ARG A 23 -2.46 -41.50 -5.75
C ARG A 23 -1.57 -40.47 -5.05
N ASN A 24 -0.24 -40.59 -5.18
CA ASN A 24 0.72 -39.66 -4.59
C ASN A 24 0.85 -38.35 -5.40
N GLU A 25 0.35 -38.33 -6.64
CA GLU A 25 0.19 -37.13 -7.49
C GLU A 25 -1.22 -36.52 -7.40
N GLN A 26 -1.91 -36.62 -6.26
CA GLN A 26 -2.98 -35.66 -5.98
C GLN A 26 -2.30 -34.33 -5.64
N PRO A 27 -2.38 -33.28 -6.49
CA PRO A 27 -1.79 -32.00 -6.15
C PRO A 27 -2.58 -31.44 -4.95
N GLU A 28 -1.92 -31.32 -3.80
CA GLU A 28 -2.42 -30.54 -2.66
C GLU A 28 -2.47 -29.04 -3.03
N LEU A 29 -3.33 -28.62 -3.96
CA LEU A 29 -3.50 -27.20 -4.31
C LEU A 29 -4.98 -26.91 -4.58
N PRO A 30 -5.67 -26.34 -3.57
CA PRO A 30 -6.05 -24.93 -3.73
C PRO A 30 -5.97 -24.07 -2.44
N LEU A 31 -5.69 -24.63 -1.26
CA LEU A 31 -5.73 -23.88 -0.01
C LEU A 31 -4.57 -22.88 0.16
N LYS A 32 -3.37 -23.22 -0.34
CA LYS A 32 -2.17 -22.39 -0.17
C LYS A 32 -2.18 -21.14 -1.08
N ALA A 33 -2.72 -21.26 -2.29
CA ALA A 33 -2.82 -20.15 -3.25
C ALA A 33 -3.83 -19.08 -2.81
N LYS A 34 -5.00 -19.51 -2.29
CA LYS A 34 -6.03 -18.59 -1.79
C LYS A 34 -5.56 -17.77 -0.58
N ASN A 35 -4.75 -18.39 0.29
CA ASN A 35 -4.15 -17.68 1.43
C ASN A 35 -3.11 -16.65 0.96
N ALA A 36 -2.29 -16.97 -0.05
CA ALA A 36 -1.30 -16.05 -0.58
C ALA A 36 -1.93 -14.79 -1.24
N GLU A 37 -3.03 -14.93 -1.97
CA GLU A 37 -3.75 -13.78 -2.56
C GLU A 37 -4.36 -12.87 -1.49
N ALA A 38 -4.94 -13.46 -0.44
CA ALA A 38 -5.49 -12.70 0.68
C ALA A 38 -4.38 -11.93 1.44
N ASP A 39 -3.21 -12.56 1.61
CA ASP A 39 -2.06 -11.92 2.25
C ASP A 39 -1.54 -10.72 1.42
N VAL A 40 -1.49 -10.87 0.09
CA VAL A 40 -1.10 -9.77 -0.83
C VAL A 40 -2.08 -8.60 -0.73
N ALA A 41 -3.39 -8.87 -0.75
CA ALA A 41 -4.41 -7.84 -0.62
C ALA A 41 -4.30 -7.05 0.69
N ILE A 42 -4.07 -7.75 1.81
CA ILE A 42 -3.86 -7.13 3.12
C ILE A 42 -2.62 -6.24 3.10
N GLU A 43 -1.52 -6.72 2.53
CA GLU A 43 -0.27 -5.98 2.47
C GLU A 43 -0.37 -4.75 1.57
N GLN A 44 -1.08 -4.85 0.44
CA GLN A 44 -1.38 -3.71 -0.42
C GLN A 44 -2.17 -2.64 0.33
N LYS A 45 -3.22 -3.03 1.08
CA LYS A 45 -4.00 -2.11 1.90
C LYS A 45 -3.14 -1.42 2.96
N ARG A 46 -2.29 -2.18 3.67
CA ARG A 46 -1.33 -1.63 4.65
C ARG A 46 -0.35 -0.65 4.02
N LEU A 47 0.15 -0.97 2.83
CA LEU A 47 1.07 -0.06 2.13
C LEU A 47 0.38 1.25 1.75
N VAL A 48 -0.89 1.22 1.34
CA VAL A 48 -1.69 2.44 1.13
C VAL A 48 -1.76 3.24 2.43
N GLU A 49 -2.16 2.61 3.54
CA GLU A 49 -2.25 3.25 4.86
C GLU A 49 -0.92 3.91 5.28
N LEU A 50 0.19 3.16 5.21
CA LEU A 50 1.53 3.65 5.51
C LEU A 50 1.89 4.87 4.65
N GLN A 51 1.50 4.85 3.38
CA GLN A 51 1.74 5.97 2.48
C GLN A 51 0.89 7.20 2.86
N LEU A 52 -0.38 7.01 3.24
CA LEU A 52 -1.22 8.11 3.74
C LEU A 52 -0.64 8.74 5.01
N LEU A 53 -0.18 7.91 5.95
CA LEU A 53 0.48 8.34 7.18
C LEU A 53 1.81 9.04 6.90
N ALA A 54 2.61 8.56 5.95
CA ALA A 54 3.86 9.19 5.56
C ALA A 54 3.62 10.61 5.02
N MET A 55 2.63 10.78 4.13
CA MET A 55 2.23 12.09 3.61
C MET A 55 1.77 13.03 4.72
N HIS A 56 0.91 12.55 5.63
CA HIS A 56 0.45 13.32 6.79
C HIS A 56 1.63 13.79 7.67
N ASN A 57 2.53 12.86 8.01
CA ASN A 57 3.68 13.14 8.87
C ASN A 57 4.67 14.11 8.19
N ALA A 58 4.87 13.98 6.88
CA ALA A 58 5.71 14.88 6.11
C ALA A 58 5.17 16.33 6.17
N CYS A 59 3.85 16.52 6.11
CA CYS A 59 3.21 17.82 6.31
C CYS A 59 3.35 18.31 7.75
N SER A 60 3.10 17.44 8.75
CA SER A 60 3.21 17.79 10.17
C SER A 60 4.61 18.30 10.53
N ARG A 61 5.67 17.70 9.99
CA ARG A 61 7.06 18.13 10.28
C ARG A 61 7.36 19.54 9.78
N GLN A 62 6.63 20.03 8.77
CA GLN A 62 6.85 21.38 8.24
C GLN A 62 6.43 22.49 9.23
N ARG A 63 5.72 22.15 10.31
CA ARG A 63 5.30 23.09 11.36
C ARG A 63 6.46 23.69 12.13
N GLU A 64 7.53 22.93 12.32
CA GLU A 64 8.70 23.36 13.08
C GLU A 64 9.71 24.05 12.17
N LYS A 65 10.05 23.39 11.06
CA LYS A 65 11.00 23.87 10.06
C LYS A 65 10.64 23.27 8.70
N LEU A 66 11.02 23.95 7.62
CA LEU A 66 10.87 23.37 6.29
C LEU A 66 11.90 22.26 6.08
N HIS A 67 11.42 21.01 6.02
CA HIS A 67 12.20 19.80 5.80
C HIS A 67 12.02 19.30 4.37
N VAL A 68 12.81 19.84 3.44
CA VAL A 68 12.77 19.47 2.01
C VAL A 68 12.94 17.96 1.81
N ARG A 69 13.87 17.34 2.55
CA ARG A 69 14.15 15.91 2.42
C ARG A 69 12.95 15.04 2.78
N GLU A 70 12.20 15.40 3.83
CA GLU A 70 10.98 14.67 4.25
C GLU A 70 9.92 14.67 3.15
N ILE A 71 9.75 15.81 2.48
CA ILE A 71 8.82 15.93 1.36
C ILE A 71 9.28 15.11 0.15
N GLN A 72 10.58 15.13 -0.16
CA GLN A 72 11.16 14.41 -1.29
C GLN A 72 11.09 12.89 -1.13
N VAL A 73 11.36 12.38 0.08
CA VAL A 73 11.34 10.92 0.34
C VAL A 73 9.93 10.37 0.40
N THR A 74 8.95 11.22 0.70
CA THR A 74 7.54 10.87 0.67
C THR A 74 7.10 10.77 -0.79
N ASN A 75 7.39 9.62 -1.40
CA ASN A 75 7.01 9.32 -2.78
C ASN A 75 5.53 8.89 -2.81
N PRO A 76 4.60 9.70 -3.35
CA PRO A 76 3.18 9.34 -3.37
C PRO A 76 2.86 8.21 -4.37
N LYS A 77 3.84 7.63 -5.06
CA LYS A 77 3.60 6.56 -6.03
C LYS A 77 3.58 5.21 -5.34
N LEU A 78 2.42 4.56 -5.40
CA LEU A 78 2.28 3.15 -5.07
C LEU A 78 2.92 2.28 -6.18
N PRO A 79 3.46 1.10 -5.84
CA PRO A 79 3.97 0.15 -6.84
C PRO A 79 2.86 -0.56 -7.63
N PHE A 80 1.59 -0.28 -7.30
CA PHE A 80 0.40 -0.82 -7.94
C PHE A 80 -0.70 0.27 -8.04
N PRO A 81 -1.64 0.16 -8.99
CA PRO A 81 -2.82 1.01 -9.04
C PRO A 81 -3.68 0.90 -7.78
N LEU A 82 -4.13 2.04 -7.24
CA LEU A 82 -5.04 2.07 -6.08
C LEU A 82 -6.37 1.32 -6.35
N SER A 83 -6.77 1.19 -7.61
CA SER A 83 -7.97 0.44 -8.03
C SER A 83 -7.85 -1.08 -7.85
N GLU A 84 -6.64 -1.62 -7.73
CA GLU A 84 -6.40 -3.05 -7.52
C GLU A 84 -6.49 -3.43 -6.04
N VAL A 85 -6.46 -2.45 -5.14
CA VAL A 85 -6.52 -2.69 -3.70
C VAL A 85 -7.98 -2.89 -3.28
N PRO A 86 -8.33 -3.97 -2.56
CA PRO A 86 -9.69 -4.23 -2.13
C PRO A 86 -10.09 -3.34 -0.95
N LEU A 87 -10.35 -2.06 -1.25
CA LEU A 87 -10.77 -1.03 -0.31
C LEU A 87 -12.29 -0.89 -0.32
N THR A 88 -12.87 -0.49 0.81
CA THR A 88 -14.26 -0.03 0.84
C THR A 88 -14.41 1.25 0.00
N ALA A 89 -15.64 1.59 -0.37
CA ALA A 89 -15.91 2.84 -1.09
C ALA A 89 -15.41 4.07 -0.32
N GLN A 90 -15.58 4.08 1.00
CA GLN A 90 -15.11 5.17 1.87
C GLN A 90 -13.58 5.22 1.96
N GLN A 91 -12.91 4.08 2.15
CA GLN A 91 -11.44 4.00 2.17
C GLN A 91 -10.83 4.42 0.83
N SER A 92 -11.42 3.97 -0.28
CA SER A 92 -11.01 4.37 -1.62
C SER A 92 -11.14 5.89 -1.82
N HIS A 93 -12.26 6.47 -1.38
CA HIS A 93 -12.48 7.91 -1.44
C HIS A 93 -11.46 8.68 -0.58
N ALA A 94 -11.28 8.28 0.68
CA ALA A 94 -10.34 8.92 1.59
C ALA A 94 -8.90 8.88 1.07
N ALA A 95 -8.45 7.72 0.57
CA ALA A 95 -7.12 7.59 -0.01
C ALA A 95 -6.94 8.48 -1.24
N LYS A 96 -7.91 8.48 -2.17
CA LYS A 96 -7.88 9.34 -3.37
C LYS A 96 -7.79 10.82 -3.02
N GLU A 97 -8.57 11.29 -2.04
CA GLU A 97 -8.53 12.68 -1.60
C GLU A 97 -7.19 13.03 -0.96
N CYS A 98 -6.63 12.17 -0.10
CA CYS A 98 -5.30 12.37 0.46
C CYS A 98 -4.22 12.48 -0.64
N TYR A 99 -4.21 11.56 -1.62
CA TYR A 99 -3.26 11.62 -2.73
C TYR A 99 -3.42 12.89 -3.56
N ARG A 100 -4.67 13.28 -3.88
CA ARG A 100 -4.96 14.49 -4.65
C ARG A 100 -4.49 15.74 -3.92
N LEU A 101 -4.90 15.90 -2.66
CA LEU A 101 -4.53 17.04 -1.82
C LEU A 101 -3.01 17.16 -1.66
N TYR A 102 -2.32 16.05 -1.44
CA TYR A 102 -0.87 16.03 -1.33
C TYR A 102 -0.20 16.39 -2.66
N ALA A 103 -0.65 15.81 -3.79
CA ALA A 103 -0.14 16.12 -5.12
C ALA A 103 -0.29 17.61 -5.46
N ASP A 104 -1.46 18.20 -5.21
CA ASP A 104 -1.74 19.63 -5.44
C ASP A 104 -0.80 20.51 -4.60
N TYR A 105 -0.56 20.13 -3.34
CA TYR A 105 0.38 20.82 -2.47
C TYR A 105 1.83 20.71 -2.94
N LEU A 106 2.27 19.54 -3.40
CA LEU A 106 3.61 19.36 -3.96
C LEU A 106 3.79 20.25 -5.19
N LEU A 107 2.83 20.24 -6.11
CA LEU A 107 2.88 21.03 -7.34
C LEU A 107 2.90 22.53 -7.05
N THR A 108 2.07 22.99 -6.12
CA THR A 108 1.92 24.43 -5.81
C THR A 108 3.11 24.98 -5.04
N TYR A 109 3.64 24.22 -4.07
CA TYR A 109 4.59 24.76 -3.09
C TYR A 109 6.01 24.18 -3.22
N TRP A 110 6.15 22.93 -3.66
CA TRP A 110 7.44 22.23 -3.62
C TRP A 110 8.05 21.97 -4.99
N LYS A 111 7.31 22.22 -6.05
CA LYS A 111 7.79 22.11 -7.43
C LYS A 111 8.04 23.47 -8.04
N THR A 112 9.02 23.53 -8.94
CA THR A 112 9.20 24.65 -9.86
C THR A 112 8.25 24.50 -11.04
N ASP A 113 8.13 25.54 -11.87
CA ASP A 113 7.35 25.47 -13.11
C ASP A 113 7.88 24.41 -14.10
N GLN A 114 9.14 23.99 -13.91
CA GLN A 114 9.78 22.92 -14.68
C GLN A 114 9.60 21.52 -14.04
N GLY A 115 8.90 21.42 -12.91
CA GLY A 115 8.66 20.16 -12.19
C GLY A 115 9.82 19.70 -11.30
N GLU A 116 10.86 20.52 -11.14
CA GLU A 116 11.99 20.23 -10.25
C GLU A 116 11.64 20.52 -8.80
N TRP A 117 12.35 19.90 -7.86
CA TRP A 117 12.13 20.16 -6.44
C TRP A 117 12.71 21.52 -6.03
N LYS A 118 11.89 22.37 -5.42
CA LYS A 118 12.35 23.56 -4.73
C LYS A 118 13.18 23.19 -3.50
N THR A 119 14.37 23.77 -3.39
CA THR A 119 15.30 23.54 -2.27
C THR A 119 15.47 24.75 -1.36
N ALA A 120 15.07 25.94 -1.82
CA ALA A 120 15.15 27.19 -1.07
C ALA A 120 13.82 27.95 -1.16
N PHE A 121 13.43 28.57 -0.05
CA PHE A 121 12.22 29.37 0.08
C PHE A 121 12.58 30.75 0.60
N ARG A 122 11.96 31.80 0.06
CA ARG A 122 12.24 33.17 0.50
C ARG A 122 11.57 33.47 1.85
N GLY A 123 12.34 34.10 2.73
CA GLY A 123 11.88 34.59 4.05
C GLY A 123 11.89 33.54 5.16
N HIS A 124 11.31 33.88 6.30
CA HIS A 124 11.29 33.05 7.51
C HIS A 124 9.95 32.29 7.63
N PRO A 125 9.92 31.00 8.03
CA PRO A 125 8.68 30.24 8.20
C PRO A 125 7.70 30.81 9.25
N ASP A 126 8.17 31.66 10.16
CA ASP A 126 7.33 32.37 11.14
C ASP A 126 6.73 33.67 10.59
N ALA A 127 7.19 34.16 9.44
CA ALA A 127 6.70 35.37 8.79
C ALA A 127 5.66 34.99 7.72
N PRO A 128 4.34 35.18 7.98
CA PRO A 128 3.27 34.62 7.14
C PRO A 128 3.15 35.24 5.75
N ASP A 129 3.71 36.43 5.55
CA ASP A 129 3.78 37.17 4.30
C ASP A 129 4.93 36.72 3.38
N THR A 130 5.79 35.82 3.86
CA THR A 130 6.90 35.27 3.09
C THR A 130 6.52 33.96 2.39
N GLU A 131 7.30 33.57 1.38
CA GLU A 131 7.11 32.28 0.70
C GLU A 131 7.23 31.11 1.70
N ALA A 132 8.24 31.14 2.57
CA ALA A 132 8.43 30.11 3.59
C ALA A 132 7.25 30.03 4.58
N GLY A 133 6.71 31.19 5.01
CA GLY A 133 5.53 31.24 5.87
C GLY A 133 4.26 30.75 5.17
N GLY A 134 4.12 31.03 3.88
CA GLY A 134 3.04 30.49 3.04
C GLY A 134 3.07 28.96 2.96
N VAL A 135 4.25 28.37 2.73
CA VAL A 135 4.43 26.91 2.72
C VAL A 135 4.04 26.31 4.06
N ARG A 136 4.57 26.83 5.17
CA ARG A 136 4.24 26.34 6.51
C ARG A 136 2.73 26.39 6.80
N SER A 137 2.09 27.51 6.46
CA SER A 137 0.64 27.69 6.62
C SER A 137 -0.16 26.70 5.78
N ALA A 138 0.29 26.44 4.54
CA ALA A 138 -0.30 25.43 3.67
C ALA A 138 -0.14 24.01 4.22
N SER A 139 1.03 23.66 4.77
CA SER A 139 1.27 22.37 5.40
C SER A 139 0.32 22.08 6.56
N ILE A 140 0.10 23.08 7.43
CA ILE A 140 -0.84 22.96 8.57
C ILE A 140 -2.26 22.69 8.08
N LYS A 141 -2.71 23.45 7.07
CA LYS A 141 -4.05 23.28 6.48
C LYS A 141 -4.21 21.93 5.81
N LEU A 142 -3.18 21.49 5.08
CA LEU A 142 -3.18 20.20 4.41
C LEU A 142 -3.23 19.04 5.41
N GLU A 143 -2.38 19.07 6.42
CA GLU A 143 -2.35 18.05 7.48
C GLU A 143 -3.72 17.90 8.15
N ALA A 144 -4.38 19.00 8.51
CA ALA A 144 -5.72 18.95 9.11
C ALA A 144 -6.73 18.27 8.17
N LYS A 145 -6.72 18.59 6.87
CA LYS A 145 -7.58 17.93 5.87
C LYS A 145 -7.26 16.44 5.71
N MET A 146 -5.98 16.08 5.70
CA MET A 146 -5.54 14.68 5.62
C MET A 146 -5.96 13.91 6.88
N GLN A 147 -5.88 14.53 8.06
CA GLN A 147 -6.32 13.94 9.31
C GLN A 147 -7.83 13.64 9.29
N ASP A 148 -8.65 14.50 8.69
CA ASP A 148 -10.08 14.23 8.51
C ASP A 148 -10.33 13.01 7.61
N HIS A 149 -9.60 12.87 6.50
CA HIS A 149 -9.71 11.70 5.64
C HIS A 149 -9.13 10.42 6.26
N LEU A 150 -8.05 10.53 7.04
CA LEU A 150 -7.51 9.41 7.81
C LEU A 150 -8.51 8.93 8.87
N ARG A 151 -9.27 9.84 9.50
CA ARG A 151 -10.36 9.44 10.39
C ARG A 151 -11.40 8.59 9.67
N ILE A 152 -11.82 8.99 8.46
CA ILE A 152 -12.73 8.19 7.62
C ILE A 152 -12.13 6.81 7.30
N TRP A 153 -10.82 6.75 7.01
CA TRP A 153 -10.11 5.50 6.77
C TRP A 153 -10.23 4.51 7.93
N TYR A 154 -10.06 4.99 9.18
CA TYR A 154 -10.06 4.16 10.40
C TYR A 154 -11.45 3.93 11.02
N ASP A 155 -12.45 4.78 10.74
CA ASP A 155 -13.79 4.62 11.30
C ASP A 155 -14.48 3.35 10.81
N GLU A 156 -14.23 2.91 9.58
CA GLU A 156 -14.70 1.63 9.05
C GLU A 156 -14.05 0.43 9.76
N GLU A 157 -12.77 0.51 10.08
CA GLU A 157 -12.08 -0.57 10.80
C GLU A 157 -12.65 -0.74 12.20
N ARG A 158 -13.00 0.37 12.88
CA ARG A 158 -13.64 0.32 14.20
C ARG A 158 -15.07 -0.22 14.17
N ASN A 159 -15.81 0.01 13.10
CA ASN A 159 -17.19 -0.47 12.97
C ASN A 159 -17.29 -1.95 12.54
N GLY A 160 -16.22 -2.53 11.98
CA GLY A 160 -16.14 -3.94 11.58
C GLY A 160 -15.81 -4.94 12.71
N PHE A 161 -15.47 -4.46 13.92
CA PHE A 161 -15.20 -5.30 15.10
C PHE A 161 -16.43 -5.48 16.03
N LYS A 162 -17.66 -5.40 15.50
CA LYS A 162 -18.90 -5.68 16.25
C LYS A 162 -19.37 -7.11 16.08
#